data_AF-A0A7Y7XBW7-F1
#
_entry.id   AF-A0A7Y7XBW7-F1
#
_cell.length_a   1.000
_cell.length_b   1.000
_cell.length_c   1.000
_cell.angle_alpha   90.00
_cell.angle_beta   90.00
_cell.angle_gamma   90.00
#
_symmetry.space_group_name_H-M   'P 1'
#
loop_
_entity.id
_entity.type
_entity.pdbx_description
1 polymer ?
#
loop_
_entity_poly.entity_id
_entity_poly.type
_entity_poly.pdbx_seq_one_letter_code
_entity_poly.pdbx_strand_id
1 'polypeptide(L)'
;MTLAITFYDALTTTHIPPEKAKAVVHAWEAEVENLASKADLKQLETHLTQSINTLGIELRSSIKDLQFALREQGAELRVELKEQRADHRSSIRVLQWSIGVTFLCVAAPLIRNLFGV
;
A
#
# COMPACT_ATOMS: atom_id res chain seq x y z
N MET A 1 -17.32 -28.75 37.66
CA MET A 1 -17.82 -29.55 38.79
C MET A 1 -17.58 -28.88 40.15
N THR A 2 -16.36 -28.54 40.56
CA THR A 2 -16.10 -27.87 41.87
C THR A 2 -16.81 -26.52 42.01
N LEU A 3 -16.78 -25.67 40.98
CA LEU A 3 -17.48 -24.37 40.99
C LEU A 3 -19.01 -24.50 41.08
N ALA A 4 -19.59 -25.46 40.37
CA ALA A 4 -21.04 -25.69 40.38
C ALA A 4 -21.54 -26.16 41.76
N ILE A 5 -20.75 -26.98 42.46
CA ILE A 5 -21.05 -27.43 43.82
C ILE A 5 -20.95 -26.25 44.80
N THR A 6 -19.91 -25.42 44.70
CA THR A 6 -19.79 -24.23 45.56
C THR A 6 -20.89 -23.19 45.33
N PHE A 7 -21.36 -23.06 44.08
CA PHE A 7 -22.45 -22.14 43.74
C PHE A 7 -23.81 -22.66 44.22
N TYR A 8 -24.06 -23.97 44.06
CA TYR A 8 -25.25 -24.63 44.59
C TYR A 8 -25.34 -24.50 46.13
N ASP A 9 -24.25 -24.75 46.85
CA ASP A 9 -24.20 -24.61 48.31
C ASP A 9 -24.40 -23.16 48.77
N ALA A 10 -23.87 -22.19 48.02
CA ALA A 10 -24.10 -20.76 48.27
C ALA A 10 -25.57 -20.35 48.07
N LEU A 11 -26.23 -20.87 47.02
CA LEU A 11 -27.64 -20.55 46.76
C LEU A 11 -28.57 -21.14 47.83
N THR A 12 -28.33 -22.40 48.20
CA THR A 12 -29.13 -23.08 49.24
C THR A 12 -28.93 -22.47 50.63
N THR A 13 -27.73 -21.98 50.97
CA THR A 13 -27.49 -21.23 52.22
C THR A 13 -28.20 -19.87 52.25
N THR A 14 -28.45 -19.24 51.10
CA THR A 14 -29.27 -18.02 50.99
C THR A 14 -30.79 -18.26 50.97
N HIS A 15 -31.25 -19.44 51.42
CA HIS A 15 -32.66 -19.84 51.49
C HIS A 15 -33.37 -19.96 50.12
N ILE A 16 -32.61 -20.13 49.03
CA ILE A 16 -33.19 -20.45 47.73
C ILE A 16 -33.61 -21.92 47.74
N PRO A 17 -34.85 -22.27 47.33
CA PRO A 17 -35.30 -23.66 47.25
C PRO A 17 -34.34 -24.49 46.37
N PRO A 18 -34.04 -25.74 46.75
CA PRO A 18 -33.03 -26.57 46.08
C PRO A 18 -33.32 -26.79 44.59
N GLU A 19 -34.59 -26.87 44.20
CA GLU A 19 -35.02 -26.96 42.79
C GLU A 19 -34.65 -25.71 41.97
N LYS A 20 -34.84 -24.52 42.55
CA LYS A 20 -34.48 -23.26 41.90
C LYS A 20 -32.97 -23.08 41.84
N ALA A 21 -32.26 -23.44 42.92
CA ALA A 21 -30.81 -23.41 42.96
C ALA A 21 -30.20 -24.31 41.87
N LYS A 22 -30.75 -25.52 41.68
CA LYS A 22 -30.35 -26.45 40.62
C LYS A 22 -30.61 -25.89 39.22
N ALA A 23 -31.78 -25.29 39.00
CA ALA A 23 -32.12 -24.68 37.71
C ALA A 23 -31.15 -23.54 37.34
N VAL A 24 -30.77 -22.69 38.30
CA VAL A 24 -29.81 -21.60 38.08
C VAL A 24 -28.41 -22.15 37.78
N VAL A 25 -27.95 -23.15 38.54
CA VAL A 25 -26.64 -23.79 38.29
C VAL A 25 -26.60 -24.40 36.89
N HIS A 26 -27.65 -25.12 36.49
CA HIS A 26 -27.75 -25.73 35.16
C HIS A 26 -27.78 -24.69 34.04
N ALA A 27 -28.54 -23.60 34.21
CA ALA A 27 -28.58 -22.51 33.25
C ALA A 27 -27.20 -21.82 33.12
N TRP A 28 -26.50 -21.62 34.22
CA TRP A 28 -25.17 -21.03 34.24
C TRP A 28 -24.10 -21.96 33.65
N GLU A 29 -24.14 -23.26 33.92
CA GLU A 29 -23.24 -24.24 33.29
C GLU A 29 -23.43 -24.27 31.77
N ALA A 30 -24.67 -24.27 31.28
CA ALA A 30 -24.98 -24.20 29.86
C ALA A 30 -24.47 -22.91 29.20
N GLU A 31 -24.51 -21.78 29.92
CA GLU A 31 -24.00 -20.50 29.42
C GLU A 31 -22.46 -20.46 29.41
N VAL A 32 -21.80 -20.96 30.45
CA VAL A 32 -20.34 -21.04 30.56
C VAL A 32 -19.72 -22.00 29.54
N GLU A 33 -20.40 -23.10 29.23
CA GLU A 33 -19.96 -24.06 28.20
C GLU A 33 -19.94 -23.42 26.80
N ASN A 34 -20.79 -22.41 26.57
CA ASN A 34 -20.86 -21.70 25.29
C ASN A 34 -19.87 -20.54 25.18
N LEU A 35 -19.14 -20.22 26.25
CA LEU A 35 -18.13 -19.16 26.24
C LEU A 35 -16.82 -19.67 25.64
N ALA A 36 -16.14 -18.80 24.90
CA ALA A 36 -14.79 -19.06 24.41
C ALA A 36 -13.85 -19.34 25.59
N SER A 37 -13.07 -20.41 25.48
CA SER A 37 -12.09 -20.77 26.49
C SER A 37 -10.89 -19.83 26.44
N LYS A 38 -10.10 -19.81 27.52
CA LYS A 38 -8.81 -19.09 27.53
C LYS A 38 -7.85 -19.61 26.46
N ALA A 39 -7.97 -20.88 26.06
CA ALA A 39 -7.15 -21.44 25.00
C ALA A 39 -7.54 -20.84 23.63
N ASP A 40 -8.84 -20.71 23.36
CA ASP A 40 -9.35 -20.11 22.13
C ASP A 40 -8.91 -18.64 22.00
N LEU A 41 -8.99 -17.89 23.11
CA LEU A 41 -8.52 -16.50 23.14
C LEU A 41 -7.01 -16.39 22.89
N LYS A 42 -6.19 -17.25 23.50
CA LYS A 42 -4.74 -17.28 23.24
C LYS A 42 -4.44 -17.67 21.80
N GLN A 43 -5.17 -18.64 21.25
CA GLN A 43 -5.01 -19.02 19.85
C GLN A 43 -5.34 -17.84 18.93
N LEU A 44 -6.44 -17.13 19.18
CA LEU A 44 -6.81 -15.94 18.41
C LEU A 44 -5.76 -14.82 18.54
N GLU A 45 -5.24 -14.57 19.73
CA GLU A 45 -4.17 -13.58 19.97
C GLU A 45 -2.90 -13.94 19.18
N THR A 46 -2.48 -15.21 19.21
CA THR A 46 -1.31 -15.66 18.45
C THR A 46 -1.54 -15.53 16.94
N HIS A 47 -2.72 -15.92 16.46
CA HIS A 47 -3.07 -15.81 15.05
C HIS A 47 -3.09 -14.34 14.59
N LEU A 48 -3.74 -13.45 15.34
CA LEU A 48 -3.78 -12.01 15.02
C LEU A 48 -2.38 -11.40 15.04
N THR A 49 -1.55 -11.75 16.03
CA THR A 49 -0.17 -11.27 16.10
C THR A 49 0.63 -11.71 14.88
N GLN A 50 0.48 -12.96 14.46
CA GLN A 50 1.12 -13.48 13.25
C GLN A 50 0.61 -12.76 12.00
N SER A 51 -0.72 -12.62 11.82
CA SER A 51 -1.30 -11.92 10.68
C SER A 51 -0.83 -10.47 10.58
N ILE A 52 -0.79 -9.74 11.70
CA ILE A 52 -0.30 -8.35 11.74
C ILE A 52 1.17 -8.29 11.34
N ASN A 53 2.00 -9.20 11.83
CA ASN A 53 3.42 -9.24 11.48
C ASN A 53 3.64 -9.55 10.00
N THR A 54 2.92 -10.53 9.45
CA THR A 54 2.99 -10.88 8.02
C THR A 54 2.57 -9.70 7.16
N LEU A 55 1.43 -9.06 7.49
CA LEU A 55 0.94 -7.90 6.76
C LEU A 55 1.91 -6.72 6.84
N GLY A 56 2.56 -6.52 7.99
CA GLY A 56 3.59 -5.51 8.17
C GLY A 56 4.83 -5.74 7.31
N ILE A 57 5.23 -7.00 7.11
CA ILE A 57 6.33 -7.38 6.22
C ILE A 57 5.94 -7.15 4.76
N GLU A 58 4.77 -7.62 4.35
CA GLU A 58 4.25 -7.46 2.99
C GLU A 58 4.12 -5.98 2.61
N LEU A 59 3.52 -5.16 3.47
CA LEU A 59 3.37 -3.73 3.21
C LEU A 59 4.72 -3.04 3.07
N ARG A 60 5.70 -3.39 3.91
CA ARG A 60 7.06 -2.85 3.81
C ARG A 60 7.77 -3.28 2.52
N SER A 61 7.53 -4.51 2.05
CA SER A 61 8.05 -4.98 0.75
C SER A 61 7.43 -4.18 -0.38
N SER A 62 6.09 -4.10 -0.43
CA SER A 62 5.36 -3.35 -1.46
C SER A 62 5.78 -1.89 -1.53
N ILE A 63 6.02 -1.23 -0.39
CA ILE A 63 6.54 0.14 -0.36
C ILE A 63 7.93 0.24 -1.01
N LYS A 64 8.82 -0.71 -0.75
CA LYS A 64 10.16 -0.73 -1.36
C LYS A 64 10.08 -0.96 -2.86
N ASP A 65 9.24 -1.88 -3.30
CA ASP A 65 9.06 -2.21 -4.71
C ASP A 65 8.49 -1.00 -5.47
N LEU A 66 7.49 -0.33 -4.89
CA LEU A 66 6.93 0.91 -5.45
C LEU A 66 7.97 2.03 -5.52
N GLN A 67 8.81 2.17 -4.48
CA GLN A 67 9.89 3.15 -4.47
C GLN A 67 10.95 2.87 -5.53
N PHE A 68 11.27 1.59 -5.77
CA PHE A 68 12.19 1.18 -6.82
C PHE A 68 11.60 1.48 -8.20
N ALA A 69 10.37 1.05 -8.47
CA ALA A 69 9.67 1.32 -9.72
C ALA A 69 9.56 2.82 -10.02
N LEU A 70 9.24 3.64 -9.02
CA LEU A 70 9.16 5.09 -9.19
C LEU A 70 10.53 5.72 -9.48
N ARG A 71 11.60 5.21 -8.87
CA ARG A 71 12.96 5.67 -9.17
C ARG A 71 13.40 5.29 -10.57
N GLU A 72 13.05 4.08 -11.02
CA GLU A 72 13.36 3.58 -12.35
C GLU A 72 12.62 4.40 -13.42
N GLN A 73 11.30 4.53 -13.29
CA GLN A 73 10.50 5.38 -14.19
C GLN A 73 10.99 6.83 -14.17
N GLY A 74 11.37 7.36 -12.99
CA GLY A 74 11.93 8.71 -12.86
C GLY A 74 13.34 8.85 -13.45
N ALA A 75 14.09 7.77 -13.63
CA ALA A 75 15.37 7.77 -14.33
C ALA A 75 15.16 7.68 -15.85
N GLU A 76 14.27 6.80 -16.30
CA GLU A 76 13.88 6.62 -17.69
C GLU A 76 13.31 7.91 -18.29
N LEU A 77 12.33 8.54 -17.63
CA LEU A 77 11.77 9.82 -18.05
C LEU A 77 12.83 10.94 -18.13
N ARG A 78 13.86 10.93 -17.27
CA ARG A 78 14.96 11.89 -17.35
C ARG A 78 15.88 11.62 -18.55
N VAL A 79 16.07 10.36 -18.92
CA VAL A 79 16.83 9.97 -20.11
C VAL A 79 16.06 10.40 -21.36
N GLU A 80 14.78 10.04 -21.47
CA GLU A 80 13.93 10.44 -22.59
C GLU A 80 13.87 11.96 -22.75
N LEU A 81 13.71 12.70 -21.66
CA LEU A 81 13.69 14.18 -21.70
C LEU A 81 15.04 14.76 -22.16
N LYS A 82 16.16 14.15 -21.76
CA LYS A 82 17.49 14.57 -22.22
C LYS A 82 17.68 14.28 -23.71
N GLU A 83 17.22 13.13 -24.16
CA GLU A 83 17.28 12.74 -25.57
C GLU A 83 16.42 13.65 -26.43
N GLN A 84 15.15 13.89 -26.06
CA GLN A 84 14.29 14.87 -26.73
C GLN A 84 14.91 16.26 -26.76
N ARG A 85 15.52 16.71 -25.66
CA ARG A 85 16.20 18.02 -25.62
C ARG A 85 17.42 18.07 -26.55
N ALA A 86 18.18 16.98 -26.66
CA ALA A 86 19.32 16.90 -27.56
C ALA A 86 18.87 16.91 -29.02
N ASP A 87 17.82 16.17 -29.35
CA ASP A 87 17.22 16.11 -30.68
C ASP A 87 16.57 17.44 -31.09
N HIS A 88 15.90 18.12 -30.16
CA HIS A 88 15.35 19.45 -30.45
C HIS A 88 16.48 20.47 -30.70
N ARG A 89 17.61 20.35 -30.00
CA ARG A 89 18.78 21.22 -30.19
C ARG A 89 19.48 20.97 -31.53
N SER A 90 19.61 19.72 -31.97
CA SER A 90 20.17 19.39 -33.29
C SER A 90 19.26 19.92 -34.39
N SER A 91 17.95 19.72 -34.26
CA SER A 91 16.93 20.22 -35.19
C SER A 91 16.99 21.75 -35.35
N ILE A 92 17.06 22.51 -34.24
CA ILE A 92 17.21 23.97 -34.28
C ILE A 92 18.50 24.37 -35.01
N ARG A 93 19.61 23.67 -34.75
CA ARG A 93 20.89 23.96 -35.41
C ARG A 93 20.80 23.71 -36.91
N VAL A 94 20.18 22.61 -37.33
CA VAL A 94 19.95 22.29 -38.75
C VAL A 94 19.07 23.36 -39.41
N LEU A 95 17.99 23.81 -38.75
CA LEU A 95 17.18 24.93 -39.24
C LEU A 95 18.00 26.23 -39.39
N GLN A 96 18.88 26.53 -38.43
CA GLN A 96 19.73 27.72 -38.51
C GLN A 96 20.67 27.66 -39.73
N TRP A 97 21.28 26.50 -39.99
CA TRP A 97 22.12 26.30 -41.17
C TRP A 97 21.30 26.36 -42.47
N SER A 98 20.11 25.75 -42.50
CA SER A 98 19.27 25.75 -43.70
C SER A 98 18.79 27.17 -44.06
N ILE A 99 18.44 27.99 -43.06
CA ILE A 99 18.09 29.40 -43.26
C ILE A 99 19.30 30.18 -43.77
N GLY A 100 20.49 29.97 -43.19
CA GLY A 100 21.73 30.63 -43.62
C GLY A 100 22.10 30.30 -45.07
N VAL A 101 22.02 29.02 -45.46
CA VAL A 101 22.26 28.58 -46.85
C VAL A 101 21.22 29.17 -47.80
N THR A 102 19.94 29.13 -47.42
CA THR A 102 18.85 29.72 -48.24
C THR A 102 19.08 31.21 -48.44
N PHE A 103 19.47 31.94 -47.39
CA PHE A 103 19.78 33.37 -47.49
C PHE A 103 20.97 33.61 -48.42
N LEU A 104 22.05 32.84 -48.31
CA LEU A 104 23.19 32.94 -49.22
C LEU A 104 22.79 32.68 -50.68
N CYS A 105 21.99 31.64 -50.92
CA CYS A 105 21.52 31.26 -52.26
C CYS A 105 20.59 32.30 -52.90
N VAL A 106 19.79 33.03 -52.12
CA VAL A 106 18.84 34.04 -52.64
C VAL A 106 19.45 35.44 -52.68
N ALA A 107 20.19 35.83 -51.63
CA ALA A 107 20.78 37.16 -51.54
C ALA A 107 21.97 37.35 -52.48
N ALA A 108 22.82 36.33 -52.70
CA ALA A 108 23.98 36.47 -53.59
C ALA A 108 23.60 36.75 -55.06
N PRO A 109 22.61 36.06 -55.68
CA PRO A 109 22.13 36.41 -57.01
C PRO A 109 21.43 37.78 -57.05
N LEU A 110 20.66 38.13 -56.00
CA LEU A 110 19.98 39.42 -55.93
C LEU A 110 20.97 40.58 -55.89
N ILE A 111 22.01 40.50 -55.04
CA ILE A 111 23.07 41.52 -54.93
C ILE A 111 23.84 41.62 -56.24
N ARG A 112 24.16 40.49 -56.88
CA ARG A 112 24.82 40.46 -58.19
C ARG A 112 23.98 41.14 -59.27
N ASN A 113 22.66 40.90 -59.30
CA ASN A 113 21.75 41.57 -60.22
C ASN A 113 21.56 43.06 -59.89
N LEU A 114 21.56 43.46 -58.61
CA LEU A 114 21.34 44.85 -58.19
C LEU A 114 22.57 45.74 -58.34
N PHE A 115 23.76 45.22 -58.07
CA PHE A 115 25.01 45.99 -58.09
C PHE A 115 25.77 45.87 -59.42
N GLY A 116 25.27 45.09 -60.39
CA GLY A 116 25.73 45.14 -61.78
C GLY A 116 27.24 45.02 -61.94
N VAL A 117 27.78 43.84 -61.67
CA VAL A 117 29.03 43.36 -62.32
C VAL A 117 28.65 42.26 -63.29
#